data_AF-A0A349VTF0-F1
#
_entry.id   AF-A0A349VTF0-F1
#
_cell.length_a   1.000
_cell.length_b   1.000
_cell.length_c   1.000
_cell.angle_alpha   90.00
_cell.angle_beta   90.00
_cell.angle_gamma   90.00
#
_symmetry.space_group_name_H-M   'P 1'
#
loop_
_entity.id
_entity.type
_entity.pdbx_description
1 polymer ?
#
loop_
_entity_poly.entity_id
_entity_poly.type
_entity_poly.pdbx_seq_one_letter_code
_entity_poly.pdbx_strand_id
1 'polypeptide(L)'
;MKLVKVDFIKAFSLYEEKALMHRRFKHADILPLLENIRSYGRFTVAEIGKSTEDRSIFRLQYGQGPIKILLWSQMHGDEPTATMALFDLFNFFNGKNDDFDAFRDDIASKMTLYFIPMLNPDGTERFQRRTAMDVDMNRDARAAATVEGALLKAQAMLLKPDFAFNLHNQNNYYNIPGTNTPVTISLLAPAYDYARSINKTRGDAMRVIVGINKILQEFVPNAVAKYDDEHTPRGFGDNFQKWGARTILIESGAYVGDTEKMLVRKYNFVALLKAFEEIADQSFKQHSITDYDAIPFNDEKLHDVLLRNLTIERSGKTLLVDVAIRQNEKTIGSDYYVEGIVEDIGDLQDFYGYVDIDVTGMEFGPAKMYMELFASLADLDDAVVMGLLEKGYAAVMIENVIPGEVLHNLPIRVLTKKAIEFSQQLALGAQADFFLRKEGKIIYAVVSGWVVDLKKPRRRQYKNQIS
;
A
#
# COMPACT_ATOMS: atom_id res chain seq x y z
N MET A 1 5.80 -4.64 30.95
CA MET A 1 4.63 -5.47 30.61
C MET A 1 4.92 -6.15 29.27
N LYS A 2 4.63 -7.44 29.10
CA LYS A 2 4.71 -8.11 27.79
C LYS A 2 3.31 -8.19 27.21
N LEU A 3 3.10 -7.60 26.04
CA LEU A 3 1.82 -7.56 25.37
C LEU A 3 1.57 -8.88 24.64
N VAL A 4 0.36 -9.40 24.77
CA VAL A 4 -0.13 -10.54 23.98
C VAL A 4 -1.14 -10.07 22.94
N LYS A 5 -1.55 -10.95 22.02
CA LYS A 5 -2.48 -10.61 20.91
C LYS A 5 -3.70 -9.78 21.33
N VAL A 6 -4.37 -10.15 22.44
CA VAL A 6 -5.56 -9.44 22.92
C VAL A 6 -5.26 -8.01 23.37
N ASP A 7 -4.08 -7.78 23.93
CA ASP A 7 -3.63 -6.45 24.36
C ASP A 7 -3.45 -5.52 23.16
N PHE A 8 -2.80 -6.01 22.10
CA PHE A 8 -2.63 -5.25 20.86
C PHE A 8 -3.98 -4.92 20.19
N ILE A 9 -4.94 -5.85 20.21
CA ILE A 9 -6.30 -5.60 19.69
C ILE A 9 -6.98 -4.49 20.49
N LYS A 10 -6.92 -4.57 21.83
CA LYS A 10 -7.48 -3.55 22.73
C LYS A 10 -6.82 -2.20 22.49
N ALA A 11 -5.49 -2.15 22.47
CA ALA A 11 -4.72 -0.93 22.25
C ALA A 11 -5.08 -0.26 20.92
N PHE A 12 -5.09 -1.00 19.81
CA PHE A 12 -5.48 -0.43 18.52
C PHE A 12 -6.93 0.09 18.52
N SER A 13 -7.86 -0.69 19.07
CA SER A 13 -9.27 -0.30 19.16
C SER A 13 -9.50 1.00 19.95
N LEU A 14 -8.71 1.24 20.99
CA LEU A 14 -8.80 2.45 21.82
C LEU A 14 -8.16 3.68 21.16
N TYR A 15 -7.14 3.48 20.32
CA TYR A 15 -6.25 4.56 19.89
C TYR A 15 -6.17 4.79 18.39
N GLU A 16 -6.93 4.04 17.59
CA GLU A 16 -7.06 4.29 16.15
C GLU A 16 -7.50 5.73 15.88
N GLU A 17 -6.68 6.48 15.14
CA GLU A 17 -6.96 7.84 14.69
C GLU A 17 -8.10 7.83 13.66
N LYS A 18 -9.22 8.45 14.03
CA LYS A 18 -10.48 8.44 13.25
C LYS A 18 -10.52 9.47 12.13
N ALA A 19 -9.62 10.45 12.13
CA ALA A 19 -9.51 11.42 11.04
C ALA A 19 -8.84 10.83 9.78
N LEU A 20 -8.00 9.81 9.93
CA LEU A 20 -7.20 9.25 8.83
C LEU A 20 -7.74 7.88 8.36
N MET A 21 -8.98 7.84 7.88
CA MET A 21 -9.63 6.59 7.43
C MET A 21 -9.45 6.29 5.93
N HIS A 22 -8.79 7.19 5.20
CA HIS A 22 -8.54 7.07 3.77
C HIS A 22 -7.08 7.36 3.46
N ARG A 23 -6.49 6.64 2.49
CA ARG A 23 -5.07 6.75 2.13
C ARG A 23 -4.66 8.13 1.59
N ARG A 24 -5.59 8.85 0.95
CA ARG A 24 -5.30 10.09 0.19
C ARG A 24 -5.44 11.38 1.01
N PHE A 25 -5.10 11.33 2.29
CA PHE A 25 -4.97 12.54 3.12
C PHE A 25 -3.76 13.38 2.67
N LYS A 26 -3.80 14.66 3.02
CA LYS A 26 -2.86 15.71 2.63
C LYS A 26 -2.03 16.18 3.81
N HIS A 27 -1.01 16.98 3.53
CA HIS A 27 -0.20 17.58 4.59
C HIS A 27 -1.06 18.42 5.53
N ALA A 28 -2.02 19.18 4.99
CA ALA A 28 -2.94 20.00 5.78
C ALA A 28 -3.81 19.17 6.75
N ASP A 29 -4.14 17.93 6.43
CA ASP A 29 -4.98 17.06 7.26
C ASP A 29 -4.25 16.59 8.53
N ILE A 30 -2.92 16.48 8.49
CA ILE A 30 -2.13 16.05 9.64
C ILE A 30 -1.75 17.21 10.58
N LEU A 31 -1.79 18.47 10.13
CA LEU A 31 -1.38 19.62 10.95
C LEU A 31 -2.24 19.79 12.22
N PRO A 32 -3.58 19.73 12.17
CA PRO A 32 -4.40 19.80 13.39
C PRO A 32 -4.13 18.63 14.33
N LEU A 33 -3.84 17.44 13.78
CA LEU A 33 -3.53 16.25 14.58
C LEU A 33 -2.20 16.42 15.33
N LEU A 34 -1.18 16.98 14.68
CA LEU A 34 0.11 17.30 15.31
C LEU A 34 -0.04 18.31 16.45
N GLU A 35 -0.85 19.35 16.27
CA GLU A 35 -1.13 20.33 17.33
C GLU A 35 -1.92 19.72 18.48
N ASN A 36 -2.88 18.82 18.19
CA ASN A 36 -3.55 18.05 19.23
C ASN A 36 -2.55 17.19 20.02
N ILE A 37 -1.66 16.46 19.35
CA ILE A 37 -0.61 15.64 19.98
C ILE A 37 0.30 16.49 20.87
N ARG A 38 0.70 17.68 20.39
CA ARG A 38 1.50 18.65 21.17
C ARG A 38 0.79 19.05 22.47
N SER A 39 -0.53 19.25 22.42
CA SER A 39 -1.30 19.75 23.56
C SER A 39 -1.33 18.81 24.79
N TYR A 40 -1.15 17.50 24.58
CA TYR A 40 -1.07 16.52 25.68
C TYR A 40 0.23 16.62 26.50
N GLY A 41 1.25 17.31 25.99
CA GLY A 41 2.51 17.55 26.70
C GLY A 41 3.45 16.34 26.84
N ARG A 42 3.09 15.16 26.31
CA ARG A 42 3.97 13.97 26.31
C ARG A 42 4.93 13.91 25.13
N PHE A 43 4.65 14.67 24.08
CA PHE A 43 5.49 14.77 22.89
C PHE A 43 6.10 16.16 22.76
N THR A 44 7.38 16.21 22.38
CA THR A 44 7.95 17.44 21.81
C THR A 44 7.78 17.41 20.30
N VAL A 45 7.05 18.37 19.75
CA VAL A 45 6.82 18.51 18.30
C VAL A 45 7.64 19.68 17.77
N ALA A 46 8.59 19.41 16.88
CA ALA A 46 9.48 20.42 16.31
C ALA A 46 9.39 20.42 14.77
N GLU A 47 9.22 21.59 14.17
CA GLU A 47 9.51 21.77 12.75
C GLU A 47 11.01 21.65 12.55
N ILE A 48 11.45 20.70 11.73
CA ILE A 48 12.88 20.42 11.49
C ILE A 48 13.37 21.00 10.16
N GLY A 49 12.46 21.45 9.30
CA GLY A 49 12.75 22.05 8.01
C GLY A 49 11.48 22.15 7.16
N LYS A 50 11.65 22.47 5.89
CA LYS A 50 10.57 22.53 4.90
C LYS A 50 10.93 21.71 3.67
N SER A 51 9.91 21.26 2.94
CA SER A 51 10.05 20.63 1.64
C SER A 51 10.45 21.63 0.55
N THR A 52 10.64 21.13 -0.67
CA THR A 52 10.95 21.95 -1.85
C THR A 52 9.90 23.05 -2.11
N GLU A 53 8.62 22.75 -1.91
CA GLU A 53 7.51 23.70 -2.05
C GLU A 53 7.09 24.33 -0.70
N ASP A 54 8.03 24.51 0.23
CA ASP A 54 7.85 25.25 1.48
C ASP A 54 6.82 24.68 2.49
N ARG A 55 6.48 23.39 2.40
CA ARG A 55 5.65 22.72 3.42
C ARG A 55 6.49 22.26 4.59
N SER A 56 6.05 22.58 5.81
CA SER A 56 6.75 22.20 7.04
C SER A 56 6.93 20.68 7.17
N ILE A 57 8.09 20.25 7.65
CA ILE A 57 8.38 18.85 7.99
C ILE A 57 8.63 18.79 9.49
N PHE A 58 7.88 17.92 10.19
CA PHE A 58 7.90 17.83 11.64
C PHE A 58 8.61 16.57 12.14
N ARG A 59 9.30 16.71 13.28
CA ARG A 59 9.80 15.61 14.09
C ARG A 59 9.12 15.62 15.45
N LEU A 60 8.57 14.48 15.87
CA LEU A 60 8.04 14.27 17.20
C LEU A 60 9.06 13.49 18.04
N GLN A 61 9.14 13.80 19.34
CA GLN A 61 9.97 13.08 20.31
C GLN A 61 9.11 12.59 21.48
N TYR A 62 9.27 11.33 21.85
CA TYR A 62 8.65 10.70 23.03
C TYR A 62 9.71 9.97 23.88
N GLY A 63 9.56 10.04 25.20
CA GLY A 63 10.49 9.42 26.14
C GLY A 63 11.82 10.18 26.30
N GLN A 64 12.64 9.70 27.22
CA GLN A 64 13.93 10.29 27.59
C GLN A 64 15.01 9.23 27.86
N GLY A 65 14.73 7.97 27.52
CA GLY A 65 15.68 6.90 27.80
C GLY A 65 16.86 6.84 26.83
N PRO A 66 17.91 6.08 27.19
CA PRO A 66 19.18 6.12 26.48
C PRO A 66 19.17 5.50 25.08
N ILE A 67 18.24 4.58 24.78
CA ILE A 67 18.15 3.93 23.47
C ILE A 67 17.44 4.88 22.49
N LYS A 68 18.16 5.36 21.48
CA LYS A 68 17.58 6.29 20.50
C LYS A 68 17.04 5.54 19.30
N ILE A 69 15.78 5.81 18.94
CA ILE A 69 15.18 5.23 17.74
C ILE A 69 14.68 6.34 16.83
N LEU A 70 15.03 6.26 15.53
CA LEU A 70 14.47 7.14 14.50
C LEU A 70 13.54 6.35 13.58
N LEU A 71 12.32 6.84 13.40
CA LEU A 71 11.34 6.30 12.48
C LEU A 71 10.96 7.39 11.47
N TRP A 72 10.82 7.02 10.20
CA TRP A 72 10.26 7.92 9.19
C TRP A 72 9.30 7.19 8.27
N SER A 73 8.27 7.90 7.82
CA SER A 73 7.28 7.42 6.85
C SER A 73 7.04 8.46 5.75
N GLN A 74 6.36 8.03 4.69
CA GLN A 74 6.06 8.86 3.52
C GLN A 74 7.26 9.61 2.97
N MET A 75 8.41 8.93 2.85
CA MET A 75 9.47 9.43 1.96
C MET A 75 9.06 9.33 0.49
N HIS A 76 8.18 8.37 0.18
CA HIS A 76 7.35 8.36 -1.00
C HIS A 76 5.95 8.85 -0.62
N GLY A 77 5.43 9.84 -1.34
CA GLY A 77 4.20 10.53 -0.95
C GLY A 77 2.93 9.69 -1.05
N ASP A 78 2.91 8.68 -1.92
CA ASP A 78 1.84 7.71 -2.15
C ASP A 78 1.87 6.50 -1.19
N GLU A 79 2.70 6.55 -0.14
CA GLU A 79 2.86 5.46 0.83
C GLU A 79 2.36 5.83 2.25
N PRO A 80 1.05 6.14 2.43
CA PRO A 80 0.50 6.73 3.65
C PRO A 80 0.28 5.77 4.82
N THR A 81 0.35 4.45 4.61
CA THR A 81 -0.15 3.45 5.57
C THR A 81 0.56 3.54 6.92
N ALA A 82 1.88 3.65 6.89
CA ALA A 82 2.68 3.77 8.09
C ALA A 82 2.45 5.11 8.81
N THR A 83 2.24 6.21 8.07
CA THR A 83 1.90 7.50 8.67
C THR A 83 0.61 7.40 9.48
N MET A 84 -0.43 6.75 8.95
CA MET A 84 -1.67 6.52 9.70
C MET A 84 -1.41 5.71 10.98
N ALA A 85 -0.59 4.67 10.90
CA ALA A 85 -0.20 3.86 12.05
C ALA A 85 0.63 4.64 13.09
N LEU A 86 1.44 5.61 12.66
CA LEU A 86 2.17 6.50 13.57
C LEU A 86 1.20 7.39 14.35
N PHE A 87 0.13 7.90 13.74
CA PHE A 87 -0.90 8.65 14.47
C PHE A 87 -1.65 7.78 15.50
N ASP A 88 -1.87 6.49 15.21
CA ASP A 88 -2.38 5.54 16.21
C ASP A 88 -1.43 5.38 17.39
N LEU A 89 -0.12 5.29 17.12
CA LEU A 89 0.91 5.23 18.15
C LEU A 89 0.96 6.51 18.98
N PHE A 90 0.84 7.69 18.36
CA PHE A 90 0.83 8.96 19.08
C PHE A 90 -0.36 9.03 20.04
N ASN A 91 -1.54 8.62 19.57
CA ASN A 91 -2.73 8.49 20.40
C ASN A 91 -2.51 7.47 21.53
N PHE A 92 -1.95 6.30 21.22
CA PHE A 92 -1.62 5.28 22.22
C PHE A 92 -0.69 5.82 23.29
N PHE A 93 0.40 6.50 22.94
CA PHE A 93 1.36 7.07 23.90
C PHE A 93 0.79 8.26 24.69
N ASN A 94 -0.25 8.93 24.19
CA ASN A 94 -1.01 9.95 24.93
C ASN A 94 -2.10 9.36 25.85
N GLY A 95 -2.39 8.06 25.73
CA GLY A 95 -3.37 7.32 26.52
C GLY A 95 -3.07 7.26 28.02
N LYS A 96 -4.10 7.04 28.84
CA LYS A 96 -3.99 6.90 30.31
C LYS A 96 -5.15 6.09 30.87
N ASN A 97 -4.95 5.48 32.04
CA ASN A 97 -5.99 4.78 32.81
C ASN A 97 -6.69 3.65 32.03
N ASP A 98 -5.91 2.86 31.29
CA ASP A 98 -6.40 1.88 30.31
C ASP A 98 -5.61 0.55 30.32
N ASP A 99 -4.86 0.31 31.40
CA ASP A 99 -3.97 -0.82 31.65
C ASP A 99 -2.63 -0.82 30.89
N PHE A 100 -2.35 0.21 30.08
CA PHE A 100 -1.09 0.30 29.32
C PHE A 100 -0.06 1.28 29.90
N ASP A 101 -0.36 1.94 31.01
CA ASP A 101 0.54 2.95 31.60
C ASP A 101 1.92 2.39 31.96
N ALA A 102 1.97 1.21 32.58
CA ALA A 102 3.25 0.55 32.90
C ALA A 102 4.06 0.19 31.63
N PHE A 103 3.40 -0.09 30.51
CA PHE A 103 4.08 -0.31 29.24
C PHE A 103 4.66 0.99 28.69
N ARG A 104 3.86 2.07 28.67
CA ARG A 104 4.28 3.41 28.22
C ARG A 104 5.46 3.96 29.00
N ASP A 105 5.44 3.78 30.32
CA ASP A 105 6.51 4.23 31.23
C ASP A 105 7.81 3.44 31.01
N ASP A 106 7.71 2.13 30.79
CA ASP A 106 8.87 1.29 30.47
C ASP A 106 9.53 1.73 29.15
N ILE A 107 8.72 1.98 28.11
CA ILE A 107 9.22 2.53 26.84
C ILE A 107 9.83 3.92 27.03
N ALA A 108 9.12 4.84 27.69
CA ALA A 108 9.57 6.22 27.86
C ALA A 108 10.87 6.35 28.68
N SER A 109 11.08 5.48 29.66
CA SER A 109 12.28 5.50 30.52
C SER A 109 13.50 4.85 29.88
N LYS A 110 13.31 3.90 28.96
CA LYS A 110 14.40 3.17 28.29
C LYS A 110 14.76 3.71 26.92
N MET A 111 13.82 4.39 26.27
CA MET A 111 13.93 4.80 24.88
C MET A 111 13.64 6.29 24.71
N THR A 112 14.31 6.88 23.74
CA THR A 112 13.90 8.16 23.14
C THR A 112 13.51 7.88 21.69
N LEU A 113 12.21 7.97 21.41
CA LEU A 113 11.63 7.72 20.09
C LEU A 113 11.52 9.04 19.32
N TYR A 114 12.08 9.08 18.12
CA TYR A 114 11.98 10.20 17.18
C TYR A 114 11.18 9.75 15.95
N PHE A 115 10.13 10.51 15.61
CA PHE A 115 9.25 10.19 14.48
C PHE A 115 9.26 11.35 13.49
N ILE A 116 9.43 11.04 12.20
CA ILE A 116 9.18 11.96 11.09
C ILE A 116 8.00 11.38 10.28
N PRO A 117 6.75 11.73 10.62
CA PRO A 117 5.57 11.04 10.10
C PRO A 117 5.27 11.37 8.62
N MET A 118 5.80 12.46 8.08
CA MET A 118 5.62 12.80 6.66
C MET A 118 6.87 13.51 6.16
N LEU A 119 7.77 12.76 5.51
CA LEU A 119 9.03 13.31 5.02
C LEU A 119 8.89 14.02 3.67
N ASN A 120 7.99 13.56 2.80
CA ASN A 120 7.75 14.11 1.46
C ASN A 120 6.32 14.68 1.34
N PRO A 121 5.99 15.79 2.04
CA PRO A 121 4.65 16.37 1.98
C PRO A 121 4.27 16.81 0.56
N ASP A 122 5.25 17.21 -0.26
CA ASP A 122 5.02 17.60 -1.66
C ASP A 122 4.61 16.43 -2.55
N GLY A 123 5.17 15.25 -2.32
CA GLY A 123 4.72 14.01 -2.96
C GLY A 123 3.33 13.61 -2.46
N THR A 124 3.05 13.78 -1.16
CA THR A 124 1.74 13.46 -0.57
C THR A 124 0.61 14.30 -1.19
N GLU A 125 0.84 15.59 -1.44
CA GLU A 125 -0.16 16.45 -2.10
C GLU A 125 -0.61 15.91 -3.46
N ARG A 126 0.30 15.27 -4.19
CA ARG A 126 0.04 14.67 -5.51
C ARG A 126 -0.26 13.18 -5.46
N PHE A 127 -0.19 12.57 -4.27
CA PHE A 127 -0.24 11.11 -4.10
C PHE A 127 0.71 10.41 -5.08
N GLN A 128 1.99 10.79 -5.01
CA GLN A 128 3.03 10.27 -5.90
C GLN A 128 4.27 9.83 -5.12
N ARG A 129 5.00 8.87 -5.70
CA ARG A 129 6.25 8.34 -5.15
C ARG A 129 7.36 9.37 -4.99
N ARG A 130 7.50 10.28 -5.95
CA ARG A 130 8.67 11.17 -6.06
C ARG A 130 8.47 12.51 -5.33
N THR A 131 9.56 13.19 -5.06
CA THR A 131 9.55 14.59 -4.57
C THR A 131 8.93 15.55 -5.61
N ALA A 132 8.76 16.84 -5.26
CA ALA A 132 8.32 17.87 -6.21
C ALA A 132 9.22 18.00 -7.45
N MET A 133 10.48 17.58 -7.35
CA MET A 133 11.48 17.61 -8.43
C MET A 133 11.59 16.30 -9.20
N ASP A 134 10.61 15.39 -9.07
CA ASP A 134 10.60 14.06 -9.71
C ASP A 134 11.77 13.15 -9.34
N VAL A 135 12.46 13.44 -8.23
CA VAL A 135 13.51 12.57 -7.70
C VAL A 135 12.90 11.54 -6.76
N ASP A 136 13.20 10.26 -6.98
CA ASP A 136 12.96 9.19 -5.99
C ASP A 136 13.97 9.37 -4.86
N MET A 137 13.48 9.84 -3.71
CA MET A 137 14.30 10.13 -2.54
C MET A 137 15.00 8.87 -2.01
N ASN A 138 14.38 7.69 -2.12
CA ASN A 138 14.98 6.41 -1.73
C ASN A 138 15.92 5.84 -2.81
N ARG A 139 16.28 6.65 -3.81
CA ARG A 139 17.38 6.44 -4.74
C ARG A 139 18.37 7.60 -4.72
N ASP A 140 18.33 8.45 -3.70
CA ASP A 140 19.15 9.66 -3.58
C ASP A 140 20.01 9.73 -2.30
N ALA A 141 19.98 8.72 -1.42
CA ALA A 141 20.66 8.78 -0.10
C ALA A 141 22.18 9.06 -0.16
N ARG A 142 22.84 8.63 -1.24
CA ARG A 142 24.28 8.85 -1.46
C ARG A 142 24.60 10.32 -1.70
N ALA A 143 23.85 10.97 -2.59
CA ALA A 143 24.04 12.37 -2.94
C ALA A 143 23.35 13.29 -1.92
N ALA A 144 22.19 12.87 -1.43
CA ALA A 144 21.28 13.64 -0.59
C ALA A 144 21.01 15.01 -1.22
N ALA A 145 20.64 15.01 -2.51
CA ALA A 145 20.42 16.20 -3.32
C ALA A 145 19.02 16.80 -3.10
N THR A 146 18.03 15.95 -2.81
CA THR A 146 16.68 16.39 -2.41
C THR A 146 16.71 17.14 -1.08
N VAL A 147 15.89 18.17 -0.93
CA VAL A 147 15.80 18.97 0.31
C VAL A 147 15.38 18.07 1.48
N GLU A 148 14.40 17.22 1.26
CA GLU A 148 13.83 16.29 2.24
C GLU A 148 14.84 15.18 2.59
N GLY A 149 15.55 14.63 1.60
CA GLY A 149 16.58 13.61 1.81
C GLY A 149 17.79 14.17 2.58
N ALA A 150 18.23 15.38 2.25
CA ALA A 150 19.28 16.08 3.00
C ALA A 150 18.85 16.32 4.46
N LEU A 151 17.60 16.69 4.68
CA LEU A 151 17.02 16.88 6.01
C LEU A 151 17.01 15.57 6.82
N LEU A 152 16.57 14.45 6.25
CA LEU A 152 16.60 13.14 6.92
C LEU A 152 18.04 12.74 7.29
N LYS A 153 19.00 12.93 6.38
CA LYS A 153 20.42 12.68 6.67
C LYS A 153 20.94 13.55 7.81
N ALA A 154 20.58 14.84 7.84
CA ALA A 154 20.95 15.74 8.93
C ALA A 154 20.38 15.27 10.28
N GLN A 155 19.12 14.82 10.32
CA GLN A 155 18.53 14.23 11.52
C GLN A 155 19.25 12.94 11.95
N ALA A 156 19.62 12.08 11.01
CA ALA A 156 20.39 10.87 11.30
C ALA A 156 21.74 11.20 11.97
N MET A 157 22.47 12.18 11.44
CA MET A 157 23.78 12.61 11.96
C MET A 157 23.67 13.31 13.32
N LEU A 158 22.61 14.08 13.52
CA LEU A 158 22.32 14.77 14.78
C LEU A 158 21.97 13.78 15.89
N LEU A 159 21.05 12.87 15.61
CA LEU A 159 20.46 11.99 16.62
C LEU A 159 21.33 10.77 16.91
N LYS A 160 22.03 10.26 15.89
CA LYS A 160 22.83 9.01 15.91
C LYS A 160 22.03 7.85 16.52
N PRO A 161 20.94 7.42 15.86
CA PRO A 161 20.02 6.45 16.44
C PRO A 161 20.66 5.05 16.57
N ASP A 162 20.33 4.33 17.64
CA ASP A 162 20.72 2.94 17.87
C ASP A 162 19.94 1.97 16.97
N PHE A 163 18.68 2.32 16.68
CA PHE A 163 17.75 1.62 15.80
C PHE A 163 17.05 2.60 14.86
N ALA A 164 16.72 2.15 13.66
CA ALA A 164 16.06 2.96 12.66
C ALA A 164 14.92 2.16 12.00
N PHE A 165 13.76 2.76 11.81
CA PHE A 165 12.65 2.15 11.09
C PHE A 165 12.35 2.93 9.81
N ASN A 166 12.55 2.26 8.68
CA ASN A 166 12.21 2.75 7.37
C ASN A 166 10.81 2.24 6.99
N LEU A 167 9.81 3.12 6.98
CA LEU A 167 8.41 2.72 6.84
C LEU A 167 7.87 3.08 5.45
N HIS A 168 7.39 2.07 4.74
CA HIS A 168 7.01 2.16 3.33
C HIS A 168 5.69 1.44 3.03
N ASN A 169 5.21 1.60 1.81
CA ASN A 169 4.27 0.67 1.19
C ASN A 169 4.96 -0.07 0.04
N GLN A 170 4.59 -1.33 -0.15
CA GLN A 170 4.90 -2.06 -1.37
C GLN A 170 3.68 -2.17 -2.28
N ASN A 171 3.93 -2.59 -3.52
CA ASN A 171 2.87 -2.92 -4.47
C ASN A 171 1.94 -4.01 -3.90
N ASN A 172 0.67 -3.95 -4.24
CA ASN A 172 -0.32 -4.97 -3.89
C ASN A 172 -0.05 -6.31 -4.62
N TYR A 173 0.80 -6.34 -5.65
CA TYR A 173 1.08 -7.55 -6.45
C TYR A 173 2.10 -8.52 -5.85
N TYR A 174 2.63 -8.22 -4.65
CA TYR A 174 3.47 -9.17 -3.93
C TYR A 174 2.63 -10.25 -3.24
N ASN A 175 3.04 -11.51 -3.42
CA ASN A 175 2.44 -12.69 -2.79
C ASN A 175 3.49 -13.54 -2.06
N ILE A 176 2.99 -14.40 -1.19
CA ILE A 176 3.79 -15.44 -0.55
C ILE A 176 4.12 -16.48 -1.61
N PRO A 177 5.41 -16.86 -1.78
CA PRO A 177 5.84 -17.74 -2.86
C PRO A 177 5.00 -19.02 -2.96
N GLY A 178 4.58 -19.35 -4.18
CA GLY A 178 3.77 -20.55 -4.45
C GLY A 178 2.32 -20.46 -4.00
N THR A 179 1.82 -19.29 -3.57
CA THR A 179 0.44 -19.11 -3.13
C THR A 179 -0.17 -17.81 -3.67
N ASN A 180 -1.50 -17.74 -3.70
CA ASN A 180 -2.25 -16.51 -3.98
C ASN A 180 -2.41 -15.58 -2.76
N THR A 181 -1.71 -15.86 -1.64
CA THR A 181 -1.82 -15.05 -0.43
C THR A 181 -1.03 -13.75 -0.63
N PRO A 182 -1.67 -12.57 -0.63
CA PRO A 182 -0.93 -11.31 -0.72
C PRO A 182 -0.04 -11.14 0.51
N VAL A 183 1.15 -10.60 0.31
CA VAL A 183 2.01 -10.24 1.45
C VAL A 183 1.42 -9.00 2.12
N THR A 184 0.97 -9.16 3.37
CA THR A 184 0.39 -8.07 4.15
C THR A 184 1.49 -7.14 4.69
N ILE A 185 2.59 -7.70 5.20
CA ILE A 185 3.76 -6.95 5.66
C ILE A 185 5.01 -7.63 5.13
N SER A 186 5.90 -6.88 4.49
CA SER A 186 7.28 -7.36 4.25
C SER A 186 8.25 -6.71 5.24
N LEU A 187 9.25 -7.47 5.65
CA LEU A 187 10.26 -7.04 6.61
C LEU A 187 11.65 -7.18 6.01
N LEU A 188 12.56 -6.26 6.30
CA LEU A 188 13.94 -6.37 5.83
C LEU A 188 14.92 -5.75 6.82
N ALA A 189 16.03 -6.44 7.07
CA ALA A 189 17.24 -5.84 7.62
C ALA A 189 18.17 -5.48 6.45
N PRO A 190 18.23 -4.20 6.03
CA PRO A 190 18.90 -3.81 4.78
C PRO A 190 20.38 -4.22 4.75
N ALA A 191 20.89 -4.54 3.56
CA ALA A 191 22.32 -4.81 3.39
C ALA A 191 23.13 -3.50 3.48
N TYR A 192 24.31 -3.53 4.07
CA TYR A 192 25.21 -2.35 4.12
C TYR A 192 26.37 -2.44 3.13
N ASP A 193 26.53 -3.59 2.45
CA ASP A 193 27.54 -3.88 1.44
C ASP A 193 27.01 -4.87 0.39
N TYR A 194 27.70 -4.96 -0.75
CA TYR A 194 27.30 -5.86 -1.85
C TYR A 194 27.38 -7.35 -1.49
N ALA A 195 28.25 -7.72 -0.53
CA ALA A 195 28.38 -9.09 -0.05
C ALA A 195 27.19 -9.51 0.84
N ARG A 196 26.30 -8.57 1.20
CA ARG A 196 25.19 -8.77 2.14
C ARG A 196 25.71 -9.37 3.45
N SER A 197 26.82 -8.84 3.94
CA SER A 197 27.45 -9.26 5.17
C SER A 197 26.51 -9.07 6.38
N ILE A 198 26.66 -9.89 7.42
CA ILE A 198 25.93 -9.77 8.68
C ILE A 198 26.92 -9.36 9.77
N ASN A 199 26.93 -8.08 10.11
CA ASN A 199 27.62 -7.59 11.30
C ASN A 199 26.66 -7.58 12.51
N LYS A 200 27.15 -7.12 13.66
CA LYS A 200 26.34 -7.03 14.88
C LYS A 200 25.07 -6.19 14.68
N THR A 201 25.14 -5.05 14.00
CA THR A 201 23.99 -4.15 13.86
C THR A 201 22.93 -4.75 12.94
N ARG A 202 23.32 -5.34 11.80
CA ARG A 202 22.36 -5.98 10.89
C ARG A 202 21.75 -7.23 11.53
N GLY A 203 22.56 -8.03 12.22
CA GLY A 203 22.09 -9.19 12.96
C GLY A 203 21.12 -8.84 14.09
N ASP A 204 21.35 -7.74 14.82
CA ASP A 204 20.40 -7.26 15.83
C ASP A 204 19.07 -6.81 15.20
N ALA A 205 19.10 -6.16 14.02
CA ALA A 205 17.88 -5.81 13.28
C ALA A 205 17.10 -7.04 12.79
N MET A 206 17.79 -8.05 12.24
CA MET A 206 17.20 -9.34 11.85
C MET A 206 16.49 -10.01 13.02
N ARG A 207 17.09 -9.97 14.21
CA ARG A 207 16.48 -10.52 15.42
C ARG A 207 15.21 -9.81 15.85
N VAL A 208 15.17 -8.47 15.78
CA VAL A 208 13.92 -7.72 16.02
C VAL A 208 12.85 -8.10 15.00
N ILE A 209 13.22 -8.28 13.73
CA ILE A 209 12.30 -8.75 12.69
C ILE A 209 11.70 -10.12 13.02
N VAL A 210 12.46 -11.04 13.63
CA VAL A 210 11.92 -12.32 14.08
C VAL A 210 10.81 -12.14 15.12
N GLY A 211 11.01 -11.24 16.09
CA GLY A 211 9.98 -10.90 17.09
C GLY A 211 8.72 -10.30 16.46
N ILE A 212 8.89 -9.38 15.51
CA ILE A 212 7.80 -8.79 14.73
C ILE A 212 7.06 -9.87 13.94
N ASN A 213 7.77 -10.72 13.20
CA ASN A 213 7.15 -11.79 12.42
C ASN A 213 6.34 -12.72 13.33
N LYS A 214 6.91 -13.18 14.45
CA LYS A 214 6.22 -14.08 15.40
C LYS A 214 4.86 -13.53 15.85
N ILE A 215 4.79 -12.25 16.28
CA ILE A 215 3.49 -11.68 16.68
C ILE A 215 2.55 -11.51 15.48
N LEU A 216 3.05 -11.09 14.31
CA LEU A 216 2.22 -10.87 13.13
C LEU A 216 1.63 -12.18 12.59
N GLN A 217 2.32 -13.31 12.70
CA GLN A 217 1.78 -14.62 12.34
C GLN A 217 0.52 -14.97 13.15
N GLU A 218 0.35 -14.43 14.36
CA GLU A 218 -0.88 -14.62 15.12
C GLU A 218 -2.06 -13.82 14.54
N PHE A 219 -1.81 -12.74 13.80
CA PHE A 219 -2.82 -11.87 13.20
C PHE A 219 -3.11 -12.19 11.73
N VAL A 220 -2.05 -12.41 10.96
CA VAL A 220 -2.06 -12.65 9.51
C VAL A 220 -1.17 -13.85 9.20
N PRO A 221 -1.63 -15.06 9.56
CA PRO A 221 -0.84 -16.28 9.40
C PRO A 221 -0.46 -16.48 7.94
N ASN A 222 0.80 -16.80 7.70
CA ASN A 222 1.39 -17.03 6.39
C ASN A 222 1.22 -15.86 5.41
N ALA A 223 1.20 -14.61 5.88
CA ALA A 223 1.11 -13.41 5.03
C ALA A 223 2.20 -12.36 5.33
N VAL A 224 3.30 -12.80 5.96
CA VAL A 224 4.50 -11.98 6.23
C VAL A 224 5.67 -12.57 5.48
N ALA A 225 6.45 -11.72 4.82
CA ALA A 225 7.61 -12.13 4.03
C ALA A 225 8.82 -11.21 4.28
N LYS A 226 9.98 -11.60 3.75
CA LYS A 226 11.13 -10.71 3.56
C LYS A 226 10.97 -9.92 2.26
N TYR A 227 11.35 -8.66 2.29
CA TYR A 227 11.56 -7.89 1.06
C TYR A 227 12.93 -8.22 0.45
N ASP A 228 13.12 -7.94 -0.84
CA ASP A 228 14.41 -8.14 -1.51
C ASP A 228 15.55 -7.42 -0.76
N ASP A 229 16.64 -8.14 -0.54
CA ASP A 229 17.79 -7.68 0.25
C ASP A 229 19.00 -7.27 -0.62
N GLU A 230 18.78 -7.06 -1.92
CA GLU A 230 19.81 -6.51 -2.80
C GLU A 230 20.33 -5.16 -2.30
N HIS A 231 21.66 -5.06 -2.17
CA HIS A 231 22.31 -3.85 -1.68
C HIS A 231 22.07 -2.69 -2.64
N THR A 232 21.33 -1.70 -2.15
CA THR A 232 21.03 -0.45 -2.83
C THR A 232 21.78 0.69 -2.14
N PRO A 233 23.04 1.00 -2.53
CA PRO A 233 23.84 2.07 -1.91
C PRO A 233 23.25 3.48 -2.07
N ARG A 234 22.15 3.60 -2.83
CA ARG A 234 21.38 4.82 -3.06
C ARG A 234 20.13 4.92 -2.16
N GLY A 235 19.76 3.85 -1.46
CA GLY A 235 18.61 3.80 -0.54
C GLY A 235 18.98 4.25 0.86
N PHE A 236 18.02 4.85 1.56
CA PHE A 236 18.25 5.32 2.93
C PHE A 236 18.39 4.16 3.91
N GLY A 237 17.64 3.06 3.75
CA GLY A 237 17.76 1.87 4.59
C GLY A 237 19.20 1.35 4.70
N ASP A 238 19.83 1.06 3.57
CA ASP A 238 21.23 0.61 3.48
C ASP A 238 22.21 1.61 4.07
N ASN A 239 21.98 2.90 3.83
CA ASN A 239 22.85 3.95 4.34
C ASN A 239 22.73 4.11 5.86
N PHE A 240 21.52 4.04 6.43
CA PHE A 240 21.34 4.00 7.89
C PHE A 240 22.00 2.77 8.52
N GLN A 241 21.88 1.60 7.87
CA GLN A 241 22.57 0.40 8.30
C GLN A 241 24.10 0.58 8.28
N LYS A 242 24.62 1.17 7.19
CA LYS A 242 26.04 1.50 7.03
C LYS A 242 26.53 2.56 8.00
N TRP A 243 25.69 3.52 8.39
CA TRP A 243 25.98 4.54 9.39
C TRP A 243 25.92 4.02 10.84
N GLY A 244 25.59 2.74 11.02
CA GLY A 244 25.68 2.04 12.30
C GLY A 244 24.34 1.84 13.03
N ALA A 245 23.22 2.30 12.47
CA ALA A 245 21.90 2.04 13.04
C ALA A 245 21.44 0.61 12.73
N ARG A 246 20.76 -0.03 13.68
CA ARG A 246 20.06 -1.30 13.46
C ARG A 246 18.79 -0.99 12.68
N THR A 247 18.86 -1.12 11.37
CA THR A 247 17.81 -0.61 10.47
C THR A 247 16.85 -1.72 10.12
N ILE A 248 15.56 -1.45 10.29
CA ILE A 248 14.46 -2.35 9.99
C ILE A 248 13.57 -1.63 8.98
N LEU A 249 13.33 -2.27 7.86
CA LEU A 249 12.37 -1.80 6.87
C LEU A 249 11.07 -2.58 7.03
N ILE A 250 9.95 -1.86 7.00
CA ILE A 250 8.59 -2.41 7.03
C ILE A 250 7.88 -1.92 5.77
N GLU A 251 7.53 -2.84 4.88
CA GLU A 251 6.69 -2.58 3.71
C GLU A 251 5.23 -2.93 4.02
N SER A 252 4.35 -1.96 3.87
CA SER A 252 2.90 -2.14 3.96
C SER A 252 2.35 -2.67 2.64
N GLY A 253 2.09 -3.98 2.59
CA GLY A 253 1.55 -4.66 1.42
C GLY A 253 0.02 -4.65 1.39
N ALA A 254 -0.58 -5.77 1.03
CA ALA A 254 -2.02 -5.86 0.78
C ALA A 254 -2.69 -6.94 1.62
N TYR A 255 -3.98 -6.72 1.87
CA TYR A 255 -4.88 -7.69 2.47
C TYR A 255 -6.17 -7.71 1.65
N VAL A 256 -6.72 -8.90 1.40
CA VAL A 256 -7.90 -9.05 0.53
C VAL A 256 -9.09 -8.26 1.10
N GLY A 257 -9.64 -7.35 0.31
CA GLY A 257 -10.76 -6.49 0.70
C GLY A 257 -10.38 -5.26 1.55
N ASP A 258 -9.08 -5.00 1.79
CA ASP A 258 -8.60 -3.86 2.59
C ASP A 258 -8.02 -2.74 1.70
N THR A 259 -8.83 -2.19 0.81
CA THR A 259 -8.37 -1.20 -0.20
C THR A 259 -7.83 0.10 0.40
N GLU A 260 -8.36 0.53 1.55
CA GLU A 260 -7.84 1.68 2.29
C GLU A 260 -6.70 1.31 3.25
N LYS A 261 -6.28 0.03 3.29
CA LYS A 261 -5.17 -0.48 4.10
C LYS A 261 -5.37 -0.28 5.62
N MET A 262 -6.61 -0.36 6.12
CA MET A 262 -6.93 -0.20 7.55
C MET A 262 -6.46 -1.39 8.39
N LEU A 263 -6.54 -2.62 7.86
CA LEU A 263 -5.95 -3.79 8.52
C LEU A 263 -4.42 -3.73 8.44
N VAL A 264 -3.87 -3.36 7.28
CA VAL A 264 -2.40 -3.22 7.13
C VAL A 264 -1.85 -2.12 8.06
N ARG A 265 -2.57 -1.01 8.25
CA ARG A 265 -2.30 0.03 9.25
C ARG A 265 -2.24 -0.53 10.66
N LYS A 266 -3.25 -1.32 11.05
CA LYS A 266 -3.26 -2.03 12.35
C LYS A 266 -2.02 -2.91 12.53
N TYR A 267 -1.59 -3.63 11.49
CA TYR A 267 -0.42 -4.50 11.61
C TYR A 267 0.90 -3.74 11.68
N ASN A 268 1.00 -2.55 11.06
CA ASN A 268 2.12 -1.63 11.33
C ASN A 268 2.14 -1.19 12.81
N PHE A 269 1.00 -0.82 13.37
CA PHE A 269 0.90 -0.46 14.80
C PHE A 269 1.35 -1.62 15.71
N VAL A 270 0.89 -2.84 15.44
CA VAL A 270 1.31 -4.05 16.17
C VAL A 270 2.82 -4.30 16.03
N ALA A 271 3.35 -4.24 14.81
CA ALA A 271 4.75 -4.48 14.53
C ALA A 271 5.66 -3.51 15.29
N LEU A 272 5.31 -2.21 15.28
CA LEU A 272 6.08 -1.17 15.95
C LEU A 272 6.03 -1.31 17.48
N LEU A 273 4.85 -1.51 18.07
CA LEU A 273 4.75 -1.74 19.51
C LEU A 273 5.53 -2.99 19.95
N LYS A 274 5.44 -4.08 19.19
CA LYS A 274 6.21 -5.29 19.50
C LYS A 274 7.71 -5.05 19.40
N ALA A 275 8.16 -4.33 18.38
CA ALA A 275 9.56 -3.99 18.24
C ALA A 275 10.06 -3.14 19.41
N PHE A 276 9.29 -2.14 19.84
CA PHE A 276 9.64 -1.31 21.00
C PHE A 276 9.72 -2.14 22.29
N GLU A 277 8.76 -3.05 22.51
CA GLU A 277 8.80 -3.99 23.64
C GLU A 277 10.10 -4.79 23.67
N GLU A 278 10.44 -5.47 22.57
CA GLU A 278 11.61 -6.34 22.55
C GLU A 278 12.93 -5.56 22.61
N ILE A 279 12.97 -4.34 22.07
CA ILE A 279 14.15 -3.49 22.18
C ILE A 279 14.33 -3.01 23.62
N ALA A 280 13.24 -2.62 24.30
CA ALA A 280 13.25 -2.14 25.67
C ALA A 280 13.71 -3.22 26.67
N ASP A 281 13.24 -4.46 26.52
CA ASP A 281 13.66 -5.57 27.40
C ASP A 281 14.84 -6.39 26.86
N GLN A 282 15.33 -6.03 25.67
CA GLN A 282 16.39 -6.72 24.92
C GLN A 282 16.10 -8.19 24.59
N SER A 283 14.84 -8.62 24.67
CA SER A 283 14.45 -10.00 24.38
C SER A 283 14.66 -10.41 22.93
N PHE A 284 14.78 -9.46 21.99
CA PHE A 284 15.14 -9.76 20.61
C PHE A 284 16.44 -10.59 20.52
N LYS A 285 17.37 -10.44 21.47
CA LYS A 285 18.62 -11.20 21.53
C LYS A 285 18.42 -12.72 21.67
N GLN A 286 17.25 -13.16 22.09
CA GLN A 286 16.89 -14.57 22.22
C GLN A 286 16.57 -15.22 20.86
N HIS A 287 16.23 -14.41 19.85
CA HIS A 287 15.99 -14.89 18.50
C HIS A 287 17.31 -15.17 17.77
N SER A 288 17.28 -16.14 16.85
CA SER A 288 18.44 -16.49 16.02
C SER A 288 18.37 -15.85 14.64
N ILE A 289 19.50 -15.78 13.94
CA ILE A 289 19.53 -15.38 12.52
C ILE A 289 18.86 -16.45 11.65
N THR A 290 18.97 -17.72 12.04
CA THR A 290 18.28 -18.83 11.36
C THR A 290 16.77 -18.64 11.34
N ASP A 291 16.17 -18.10 12.41
CA ASP A 291 14.73 -17.78 12.43
C ASP A 291 14.36 -16.68 11.43
N TYR A 292 15.27 -15.72 11.19
CA TYR A 292 15.09 -14.69 10.16
C TYR A 292 15.21 -15.28 8.75
N ASP A 293 16.17 -16.18 8.55
CA ASP A 293 16.39 -16.85 7.27
C ASP A 293 15.20 -17.72 6.87
N ALA A 294 14.48 -18.28 7.84
CA ALA A 294 13.28 -19.09 7.65
C ALA A 294 12.05 -18.29 7.18
N ILE A 295 12.05 -16.95 7.30
CA ILE A 295 11.00 -16.12 6.71
C ILE A 295 11.15 -16.21 5.17
N PRO A 296 10.09 -16.49 4.39
CA PRO A 296 10.21 -16.54 2.93
C PRO A 296 10.44 -15.13 2.37
N PHE A 297 11.19 -14.98 1.28
CA PHE A 297 11.12 -13.75 0.48
C PHE A 297 9.75 -13.63 -0.20
N ASN A 298 9.31 -12.41 -0.51
CA ASN A 298 8.11 -12.20 -1.32
C ASN A 298 8.37 -12.58 -2.80
N ASP A 299 7.30 -12.91 -3.51
CA ASP A 299 7.27 -13.08 -4.97
C ASP A 299 6.31 -12.05 -5.58
N GLU A 300 6.44 -11.69 -6.85
CA GLU A 300 5.62 -10.68 -7.51
C GLU A 300 4.78 -11.30 -8.64
N LYS A 301 3.87 -12.20 -8.28
CA LYS A 301 3.07 -12.99 -9.23
C LYS A 301 1.56 -12.81 -9.07
N LEU A 302 1.13 -11.85 -8.25
CA LEU A 302 -0.28 -11.56 -8.03
C LEU A 302 -0.79 -10.48 -9.00
N HIS A 303 -2.06 -10.61 -9.40
CA HIS A 303 -2.78 -9.70 -10.29
C HIS A 303 -4.17 -9.41 -9.73
N ASP A 304 -4.83 -8.33 -10.18
CA ASP A 304 -6.20 -8.03 -9.76
C ASP A 304 -7.18 -9.08 -10.28
N VAL A 305 -7.02 -9.48 -11.54
CA VAL A 305 -7.81 -10.53 -12.17
C VAL A 305 -6.90 -11.46 -12.94
N LEU A 306 -7.14 -12.76 -12.82
CA LEU A 306 -6.53 -13.81 -13.62
C LEU A 306 -7.65 -14.68 -14.21
N LEU A 307 -7.80 -14.63 -15.53
CA LEU A 307 -8.75 -15.45 -16.27
C LEU A 307 -8.02 -16.67 -16.81
N ARG A 308 -8.48 -17.87 -16.46
CA ARG A 308 -7.87 -19.13 -16.92
C ARG A 308 -8.58 -19.67 -18.14
N ASN A 309 -7.82 -20.24 -19.08
CA ASN A 309 -8.37 -21.00 -20.20
C ASN A 309 -9.35 -20.21 -21.09
N LEU A 310 -9.03 -18.94 -21.39
CA LEU A 310 -9.79 -18.14 -22.34
C LEU A 310 -9.46 -18.54 -23.77
N THR A 311 -10.49 -18.75 -24.59
CA THR A 311 -10.31 -18.95 -26.03
C THR A 311 -10.18 -17.60 -26.73
N ILE A 312 -9.09 -17.38 -27.45
CA ILE A 312 -8.88 -16.21 -28.31
C ILE A 312 -8.70 -16.65 -29.76
N GLU A 313 -9.18 -15.83 -30.70
CA GLU A 313 -8.99 -16.04 -32.13
C GLU A 313 -8.29 -14.84 -32.77
N ARG A 314 -7.29 -15.12 -33.61
CA ARG A 314 -6.63 -14.09 -34.42
C ARG A 314 -6.28 -14.66 -35.79
N SER A 315 -6.77 -14.00 -36.85
CA SER A 315 -6.51 -14.40 -38.24
C SER A 315 -6.84 -15.87 -38.52
N GLY A 316 -7.98 -16.36 -37.99
CA GLY A 316 -8.43 -17.76 -38.15
C GLY A 316 -7.64 -18.79 -37.34
N LYS A 317 -6.72 -18.36 -36.47
CA LYS A 317 -6.01 -19.24 -35.53
C LYS A 317 -6.59 -19.06 -34.12
N THR A 318 -6.89 -20.17 -33.48
CA THR A 318 -7.44 -20.20 -32.11
C THR A 318 -6.37 -20.64 -31.13
N LEU A 319 -6.30 -19.97 -29.98
CA LEU A 319 -5.43 -20.33 -28.86
C LEU A 319 -6.24 -20.34 -27.56
N LEU A 320 -5.84 -21.23 -26.66
CA LEU A 320 -6.26 -21.21 -25.27
C LEU A 320 -5.17 -20.50 -24.47
N VAL A 321 -5.54 -19.47 -23.72
CA VAL A 321 -4.59 -18.64 -22.96
C VAL A 321 -5.13 -18.29 -21.58
N ASP A 322 -4.24 -18.07 -20.64
CA ASP A 322 -4.55 -17.32 -19.43
C ASP A 322 -4.35 -15.81 -19.70
N VAL A 323 -5.10 -14.98 -18.96
CA VAL A 323 -5.05 -13.51 -19.11
C VAL A 323 -4.95 -12.87 -17.74
N ALA A 324 -3.87 -12.13 -17.50
CA ALA A 324 -3.66 -11.34 -16.30
C ALA A 324 -4.05 -9.88 -16.53
N ILE A 325 -4.73 -9.28 -15.55
CA ILE A 325 -5.16 -7.88 -15.57
C ILE A 325 -4.70 -7.19 -14.29
N ARG A 326 -4.15 -5.98 -14.45
CA ARG A 326 -3.82 -5.08 -13.35
C ARG A 326 -4.67 -3.82 -13.39
N GLN A 327 -5.07 -3.37 -12.22
CA GLN A 327 -5.89 -2.20 -11.97
C GLN A 327 -5.00 -1.06 -11.44
N ASN A 328 -4.81 -0.03 -12.25
CA ASN A 328 -4.03 1.13 -11.87
C ASN A 328 -4.92 2.19 -11.24
N GLU A 329 -4.64 2.58 -9.99
CA GLU A 329 -5.33 3.71 -9.36
C GLU A 329 -4.84 5.05 -9.94
N LYS A 330 -5.77 5.93 -10.28
CA LYS A 330 -5.53 7.31 -10.71
C LYS A 330 -6.17 8.28 -9.73
N THR A 331 -5.35 9.07 -9.05
CA THR A 331 -5.81 10.01 -8.03
C THR A 331 -6.51 11.22 -8.65
N ILE A 332 -7.65 11.60 -8.09
CA ILE A 332 -8.39 12.83 -8.41
C ILE A 332 -8.82 13.52 -7.11
N GLY A 333 -8.23 14.68 -6.82
CA GLY A 333 -8.41 15.36 -5.55
C GLY A 333 -7.96 14.50 -4.37
N SER A 334 -8.91 14.12 -3.51
CA SER A 334 -8.73 13.22 -2.35
C SER A 334 -9.29 11.81 -2.59
N ASP A 335 -9.76 11.50 -3.79
CA ASP A 335 -10.28 10.18 -4.17
C ASP A 335 -9.54 9.64 -5.41
N TYR A 336 -10.01 8.56 -6.01
CA TYR A 336 -9.41 7.92 -7.17
C TYR A 336 -10.41 7.14 -8.01
N TYR A 337 -9.98 6.82 -9.23
CA TYR A 337 -10.60 5.83 -10.09
C TYR A 337 -9.58 4.78 -10.52
N VAL A 338 -10.05 3.71 -11.14
CA VAL A 338 -9.23 2.58 -11.59
C VAL A 338 -9.22 2.49 -13.11
N GLU A 339 -8.04 2.23 -13.67
CA GLU A 339 -7.85 1.86 -15.07
C GLU A 339 -7.26 0.46 -15.16
N GLY A 340 -8.05 -0.49 -15.66
CA GLY A 340 -7.60 -1.85 -15.90
C GLY A 340 -6.82 -2.00 -17.21
N ILE A 341 -5.69 -2.70 -17.16
CA ILE A 341 -4.86 -3.05 -18.32
C ILE A 341 -4.65 -4.56 -18.38
N VAL A 342 -4.59 -5.11 -19.59
CA VAL A 342 -4.13 -6.49 -19.81
C VAL A 342 -2.61 -6.52 -19.62
N GLU A 343 -2.17 -7.10 -18.51
CA GLU A 343 -0.76 -7.14 -18.11
C GLU A 343 -0.01 -8.24 -18.85
N ASP A 344 -0.59 -9.45 -18.90
CA ASP A 344 0.04 -10.60 -19.55
C ASP A 344 -1.01 -11.54 -20.18
N ILE A 345 -0.59 -12.30 -21.20
CA ILE A 345 -1.40 -13.27 -21.95
C ILE A 345 -0.51 -14.47 -22.28
N GLY A 346 -0.88 -15.66 -21.83
CA GLY A 346 -0.13 -16.88 -22.19
C GLY A 346 -0.27 -18.00 -21.17
N ASP A 347 0.85 -18.63 -20.86
CA ASP A 347 0.95 -19.68 -19.84
C ASP A 347 1.23 -19.03 -18.48
N LEU A 348 0.18 -18.79 -17.70
CA LEU A 348 0.24 -18.08 -16.43
C LEU A 348 -0.01 -19.00 -15.23
N GLN A 349 0.26 -20.30 -15.36
CA GLN A 349 -0.02 -21.32 -14.32
C GLN A 349 0.64 -21.00 -12.97
N ASP A 350 1.81 -20.37 -12.97
CA ASP A 350 2.55 -19.98 -11.75
C ASP A 350 2.12 -18.62 -11.18
N PHE A 351 1.15 -17.94 -11.81
CA PHE A 351 0.62 -16.65 -11.38
C PHE A 351 -0.72 -16.78 -10.67
N TYR A 352 -1.12 -15.72 -9.97
CA TYR A 352 -2.30 -15.71 -9.12
C TYR A 352 -3.14 -14.45 -9.37
N GLY A 353 -4.45 -14.55 -9.14
CA GLY A 353 -5.37 -13.41 -9.12
C GLY A 353 -6.00 -13.21 -7.75
N TYR A 354 -6.24 -11.95 -7.35
CA TYR A 354 -7.22 -11.64 -6.30
C TYR A 354 -8.61 -12.14 -6.71
N VAL A 355 -8.92 -12.02 -8.00
CA VAL A 355 -10.03 -12.69 -8.68
C VAL A 355 -9.41 -13.68 -9.67
N ASP A 356 -9.45 -14.97 -9.34
CA ASP A 356 -8.96 -16.06 -10.22
C ASP A 356 -10.18 -16.87 -10.71
N ILE A 357 -10.45 -16.87 -12.02
CA ILE A 357 -11.66 -17.45 -12.60
C ILE A 357 -11.30 -18.36 -13.77
N ASP A 358 -11.72 -19.62 -13.70
CA ASP A 358 -11.69 -20.52 -14.84
C ASP A 358 -12.84 -20.21 -15.82
N VAL A 359 -12.47 -19.82 -17.02
CA VAL A 359 -13.39 -19.44 -18.10
C VAL A 359 -13.33 -20.44 -19.26
N THR A 360 -13.00 -21.71 -18.96
CA THR A 360 -13.00 -22.80 -19.92
C THR A 360 -14.30 -22.86 -20.74
N GLY A 361 -14.13 -22.96 -22.06
CA GLY A 361 -15.22 -22.96 -23.04
C GLY A 361 -15.85 -21.58 -23.25
N MET A 362 -15.24 -20.52 -22.72
CA MET A 362 -15.57 -19.15 -23.06
C MET A 362 -14.57 -18.58 -24.07
N GLU A 363 -15.03 -17.61 -24.84
CA GLU A 363 -14.27 -16.90 -25.86
C GLU A 363 -14.25 -15.39 -25.60
N PHE A 364 -13.21 -14.73 -26.10
CA PHE A 364 -13.11 -13.27 -26.11
C PHE A 364 -14.21 -12.65 -26.98
N GLY A 365 -14.95 -11.70 -26.42
CA GLY A 365 -15.91 -10.87 -27.12
C GLY A 365 -15.50 -9.41 -27.09
N PRO A 366 -15.34 -8.74 -28.24
CA PRO A 366 -15.00 -7.32 -28.26
C PRO A 366 -16.14 -6.49 -27.67
N ALA A 367 -15.76 -5.46 -26.92
CA ALA A 367 -16.69 -4.47 -26.39
C ALA A 367 -17.19 -3.52 -27.48
N LYS A 368 -18.37 -2.94 -27.25
CA LYS A 368 -18.97 -1.91 -28.09
C LYS A 368 -19.35 -0.69 -27.25
N MET A 369 -19.54 0.42 -27.95
CA MET A 369 -20.09 1.63 -27.38
C MET A 369 -21.57 1.77 -27.76
N TYR A 370 -22.41 2.13 -26.80
CA TYR A 370 -23.80 2.50 -27.06
C TYR A 370 -23.84 3.96 -27.53
N MET A 371 -24.39 4.18 -28.72
CA MET A 371 -24.25 5.47 -29.43
C MET A 371 -25.36 6.47 -29.10
N GLU A 372 -26.47 6.04 -28.51
CA GLU A 372 -27.51 6.97 -28.06
C GLU A 372 -27.05 7.67 -26.78
N LEU A 373 -27.35 8.97 -26.68
CA LEU A 373 -27.00 9.77 -25.52
C LEU A 373 -28.03 9.63 -24.41
N PHE A 374 -27.52 9.56 -23.18
CA PHE A 374 -28.28 9.77 -21.96
C PHE A 374 -28.17 11.25 -21.55
N ALA A 375 -29.18 11.79 -20.86
CA ALA A 375 -29.13 13.20 -20.46
C ALA A 375 -28.11 13.42 -19.34
N SER A 376 -28.00 12.47 -18.41
CA SER A 376 -27.08 12.52 -17.27
C SER A 376 -26.75 11.13 -16.71
N LEU A 377 -25.84 11.07 -15.72
CA LEU A 377 -25.53 9.84 -14.99
C LEU A 377 -26.76 9.24 -14.28
N ALA A 378 -27.73 10.07 -13.89
CA ALA A 378 -28.95 9.64 -13.19
C ALA A 378 -29.86 8.73 -14.04
N ASP A 379 -29.71 8.76 -15.37
CA ASP A 379 -30.47 7.91 -16.29
C ASP A 379 -29.90 6.48 -16.39
N LEU A 380 -28.72 6.24 -15.79
CA LEU A 380 -27.99 4.98 -15.85
C LEU A 380 -28.20 4.15 -14.57
N ASP A 381 -29.44 3.71 -14.36
CA ASP A 381 -29.74 2.79 -13.27
C ASP A 381 -29.16 1.38 -13.50
N ASP A 382 -29.26 0.53 -12.47
CA ASP A 382 -28.71 -0.82 -12.51
C ASP A 382 -29.33 -1.67 -13.64
N ALA A 383 -30.62 -1.50 -13.92
CA ALA A 383 -31.31 -2.28 -14.96
C ALA A 383 -30.85 -1.86 -16.37
N VAL A 384 -30.72 -0.55 -16.60
CA VAL A 384 -30.19 0.01 -17.85
C VAL A 384 -28.76 -0.47 -18.07
N VAL A 385 -27.88 -0.31 -17.08
CA VAL A 385 -26.46 -0.67 -17.19
C VAL A 385 -26.30 -2.17 -17.44
N MET A 386 -26.99 -3.02 -16.68
CA MET A 386 -26.88 -4.47 -16.87
C MET A 386 -27.44 -4.90 -18.23
N GLY A 387 -28.57 -4.34 -18.66
CA GLY A 387 -29.15 -4.62 -19.98
C GLY A 387 -28.25 -4.18 -21.15
N LEU A 388 -27.42 -3.14 -20.96
CA LEU A 388 -26.41 -2.73 -21.94
C LEU A 388 -25.23 -3.71 -21.97
N LEU A 389 -24.73 -4.15 -20.81
CA LEU A 389 -23.65 -5.13 -20.72
C LEU A 389 -24.05 -6.48 -21.33
N GLU A 390 -25.28 -6.95 -21.12
CA GLU A 390 -25.82 -8.17 -21.74
C GLU A 390 -25.85 -8.11 -23.28
N LYS A 391 -25.95 -6.90 -23.84
CA LYS A 391 -25.90 -6.63 -25.28
C LYS A 391 -24.47 -6.37 -25.80
N GLY A 392 -23.47 -6.38 -24.92
CA GLY A 392 -22.06 -6.19 -25.26
C GLY A 392 -21.62 -4.72 -25.34
N TYR A 393 -22.35 -3.80 -24.70
CA TYR A 393 -21.95 -2.40 -24.61
C TYR A 393 -21.20 -2.13 -23.30
N ALA A 394 -19.93 -1.73 -23.38
CA ALA A 394 -19.08 -1.41 -22.23
C ALA A 394 -18.92 0.11 -22.02
N ALA A 395 -19.46 0.94 -22.91
CA ALA A 395 -19.45 2.39 -22.78
C ALA A 395 -20.76 3.04 -23.24
N VAL A 396 -21.08 4.18 -22.63
CA VAL A 396 -22.21 5.07 -22.96
C VAL A 396 -21.73 6.53 -23.01
N MET A 397 -22.55 7.40 -23.62
CA MET A 397 -22.37 8.85 -23.54
C MET A 397 -23.45 9.52 -22.71
N ILE A 398 -23.06 10.54 -21.96
CA ILE A 398 -23.96 11.46 -21.28
C ILE A 398 -23.76 12.89 -21.80
N GLU A 399 -24.83 13.67 -21.86
CA GLU A 399 -24.76 15.08 -22.26
C GLU A 399 -24.23 15.97 -21.13
N ASN A 400 -24.76 15.77 -19.92
CA ASN A 400 -24.54 16.68 -18.80
C ASN A 400 -23.83 15.97 -17.65
N VAL A 401 -22.72 16.56 -17.20
CA VAL A 401 -22.04 16.19 -15.97
C VAL A 401 -22.35 17.23 -14.91
N ILE A 402 -22.87 16.79 -13.76
CA ILE A 402 -23.05 17.67 -12.62
C ILE A 402 -21.65 18.10 -12.14
N PRO A 403 -21.36 19.42 -11.99
CA PRO A 403 -20.06 19.87 -11.52
C PRO A 403 -19.65 19.18 -10.20
N GLY A 404 -18.49 18.53 -10.19
CA GLY A 404 -17.98 17.74 -9.06
C GLY A 404 -18.34 16.26 -9.09
N GLU A 405 -19.32 15.82 -9.88
CA GLU A 405 -19.69 14.41 -10.07
C GLU A 405 -18.85 13.78 -11.19
N VAL A 406 -17.54 13.68 -10.97
CA VAL A 406 -16.60 13.12 -11.94
C VAL A 406 -16.32 11.62 -11.71
N LEU A 407 -16.76 11.07 -10.59
CA LEU A 407 -16.60 9.66 -10.22
C LEU A 407 -17.95 8.97 -10.13
N HIS A 408 -18.02 7.69 -10.50
CA HIS A 408 -19.21 6.87 -10.37
C HIS A 408 -18.86 5.40 -10.05
N ASN A 409 -19.87 4.65 -9.60
CA ASN A 409 -19.74 3.23 -9.23
C ASN A 409 -20.46 2.28 -10.20
N LEU A 410 -20.79 2.74 -11.39
CA LEU A 410 -21.38 1.90 -12.44
C LEU A 410 -20.29 1.07 -13.15
N PRO A 411 -20.53 -0.23 -13.42
CA PRO A 411 -19.60 -1.10 -14.15
C PRO A 411 -19.67 -0.91 -15.69
N ILE A 412 -19.75 0.35 -16.13
CA ILE A 412 -19.79 0.74 -17.53
C ILE A 412 -18.99 2.04 -17.66
N ARG A 413 -18.30 2.26 -18.77
CA ARG A 413 -17.60 3.52 -19.00
C ARG A 413 -18.60 4.62 -19.36
N VAL A 414 -18.46 5.78 -18.74
CA VAL A 414 -19.33 6.94 -18.98
C VAL A 414 -18.48 8.05 -19.59
N LEU A 415 -18.89 8.55 -20.76
CA LEU A 415 -18.11 9.47 -21.58
C LEU A 415 -18.91 10.75 -21.90
N THR A 416 -18.24 11.88 -22.09
CA THR A 416 -18.91 13.17 -22.34
C THR A 416 -18.73 13.73 -23.75
N LYS A 417 -17.57 13.49 -24.38
CA LYS A 417 -17.22 14.19 -25.64
C LYS A 417 -16.54 13.33 -26.68
N LYS A 418 -16.00 12.17 -26.30
CA LYS A 418 -15.18 11.34 -27.19
C LYS A 418 -15.76 9.94 -27.30
N ALA A 419 -16.12 9.53 -28.52
CA ALA A 419 -16.33 8.13 -28.82
C ALA A 419 -15.01 7.38 -28.69
N ILE A 420 -15.03 6.24 -28.01
CA ILE A 420 -13.87 5.36 -27.89
C ILE A 420 -14.03 4.19 -28.83
N GLU A 421 -12.92 3.79 -29.45
CA GLU A 421 -12.83 2.54 -30.17
C GLU A 421 -12.28 1.48 -29.24
N PHE A 422 -13.06 0.41 -29.05
CA PHE A 422 -12.60 -0.74 -28.30
C PHE A 422 -11.73 -1.63 -29.17
N SER A 423 -10.71 -2.21 -28.54
CA SER A 423 -9.87 -3.19 -29.21
C SER A 423 -10.73 -4.35 -29.70
N GLN A 424 -10.58 -4.69 -30.98
CA GLN A 424 -11.28 -5.84 -31.58
C GLN A 424 -10.60 -7.17 -31.23
N GLN A 425 -9.45 -7.13 -30.55
CA GLN A 425 -8.66 -8.29 -30.17
C GLN A 425 -8.13 -8.08 -28.74
N LEU A 426 -7.92 -9.18 -28.02
CA LEU A 426 -7.17 -9.13 -26.78
C LEU A 426 -5.70 -8.80 -27.09
N ALA A 427 -5.12 -7.83 -26.39
CA ALA A 427 -3.75 -7.38 -26.61
C ALA A 427 -3.09 -6.90 -25.31
N LEU A 428 -1.79 -7.14 -25.18
CA LEU A 428 -0.97 -6.64 -24.07
C LEU A 428 -0.99 -5.12 -24.01
N GLY A 429 -1.11 -4.56 -22.80
CA GLY A 429 -1.18 -3.13 -22.53
C GLY A 429 -2.50 -2.46 -22.97
N ALA A 430 -3.43 -3.18 -23.59
CA ALA A 430 -4.74 -2.65 -23.93
C ALA A 430 -5.60 -2.49 -22.68
N GLN A 431 -6.56 -1.57 -22.74
CA GLN A 431 -7.56 -1.42 -21.69
C GLN A 431 -8.38 -2.71 -21.56
N ALA A 432 -8.58 -3.14 -20.32
CA ALA A 432 -9.36 -4.31 -19.99
C ALA A 432 -10.87 -3.99 -20.05
N ASP A 433 -11.36 -3.79 -21.28
CA ASP A 433 -12.75 -3.55 -21.64
C ASP A 433 -13.19 -4.59 -22.70
N PHE A 434 -13.75 -5.71 -22.27
CA PHE A 434 -14.18 -6.80 -23.14
C PHE A 434 -15.20 -7.71 -22.46
N PHE A 435 -15.72 -8.69 -23.19
CA PHE A 435 -16.72 -9.63 -22.72
C PHE A 435 -16.21 -11.07 -22.82
N LEU A 436 -16.71 -11.92 -21.94
CA LEU A 436 -16.49 -13.37 -22.01
C LEU A 436 -17.78 -14.04 -22.44
N ARG A 437 -17.74 -14.74 -23.56
CA ARG A 437 -18.91 -15.36 -24.17
C ARG A 437 -18.86 -16.88 -24.07
N LYS A 438 -20.00 -17.51 -23.83
CA LYS A 438 -20.17 -18.95 -23.93
C LYS A 438 -21.38 -19.23 -24.80
N GLU A 439 -21.19 -20.00 -25.87
CA GLU A 439 -22.27 -20.34 -26.82
C GLU A 439 -23.00 -19.09 -27.33
N GLY A 440 -22.24 -18.04 -27.68
CA GLY A 440 -22.76 -16.76 -28.17
C GLY A 440 -23.42 -15.86 -27.12
N LYS A 441 -23.57 -16.30 -25.87
CA LYS A 441 -24.12 -15.49 -24.76
C LYS A 441 -23.00 -14.88 -23.93
N ILE A 442 -23.14 -13.61 -23.56
CA ILE A 442 -22.21 -12.94 -22.65
C ILE A 442 -22.47 -13.44 -21.23
N ILE A 443 -21.41 -13.91 -20.57
CA ILE A 443 -21.45 -14.41 -19.19
C ILE A 443 -20.80 -13.42 -18.23
N TYR A 444 -19.64 -12.89 -18.62
CA TYR A 444 -18.94 -11.86 -17.86
C TYR A 444 -18.68 -10.63 -18.73
N ALA A 445 -18.71 -9.47 -18.09
CA ALA A 445 -18.11 -8.26 -18.62
C ALA A 445 -16.83 -7.96 -17.83
N VAL A 446 -15.78 -7.57 -18.52
CA VAL A 446 -14.58 -6.97 -17.94
C VAL A 446 -14.61 -5.51 -18.36
N VAL A 447 -14.78 -4.59 -17.42
CA VAL A 447 -14.89 -3.16 -17.71
C VAL A 447 -13.96 -2.39 -16.79
N SER A 448 -13.02 -1.63 -17.37
CA SER A 448 -11.95 -0.95 -16.64
C SER A 448 -11.19 -1.91 -15.70
N GLY A 449 -11.05 -3.18 -16.11
CA GLY A 449 -10.43 -4.25 -15.33
C GLY A 449 -11.30 -4.86 -14.22
N TRP A 450 -12.56 -4.42 -14.07
CA TRP A 450 -13.50 -5.02 -13.14
C TRP A 450 -14.23 -6.19 -13.78
N VAL A 451 -14.23 -7.36 -13.13
CA VAL A 451 -15.06 -8.49 -13.56
C VAL A 451 -16.48 -8.34 -13.02
N VAL A 452 -17.46 -8.42 -13.93
CA VAL A 452 -18.88 -8.36 -13.65
C VAL A 452 -19.51 -9.67 -14.11
N ASP A 453 -20.05 -10.43 -13.16
CA ASP A 453 -20.83 -11.63 -13.46
C ASP A 453 -22.27 -11.24 -13.79
N LEU A 454 -22.68 -11.35 -15.05
CA LEU A 454 -24.00 -10.89 -15.50
C LEU A 454 -25.15 -11.76 -14.97
N LYS A 455 -24.85 -12.91 -14.35
CA LYS A 455 -25.85 -13.77 -13.71
C LYS A 455 -26.08 -13.42 -12.25
N LYS A 456 -25.26 -12.53 -11.68
CA LYS A 456 -25.33 -12.15 -10.26
C LYS A 456 -25.78 -10.70 -10.11
N PRO A 457 -26.38 -10.36 -8.96
CA PRO A 457 -26.62 -8.96 -8.61
C PRO A 457 -25.32 -8.16 -8.64
N ARG A 458 -25.43 -6.92 -9.10
CA ARG A 458 -24.31 -5.97 -9.23
C ARG A 458 -23.66 -5.70 -7.88
N ARG A 459 -22.32 -5.63 -7.85
CA ARG A 459 -21.57 -5.09 -6.70
C ARG A 459 -21.55 -3.55 -6.76
N ARG A 460 -21.41 -2.86 -5.64
CA ARG A 460 -21.40 -1.36 -5.59
C ARG A 460 -20.01 -0.75 -5.40
N GLN A 461 -18.94 -1.54 -5.59
CA GLN A 461 -17.56 -1.16 -5.22
C GLN A 461 -16.69 -0.70 -6.40
N TYR A 462 -17.28 -0.41 -7.56
CA TYR A 462 -16.52 0.05 -8.71
C TYR A 462 -16.07 1.52 -8.51
N LYS A 463 -14.83 1.83 -8.86
CA LYS A 463 -14.25 3.19 -8.79
C LYS A 463 -13.89 3.63 -10.21
N ASN A 464 -14.83 4.28 -10.89
CA ASN A 464 -14.69 4.70 -12.29
C ASN A 464 -14.85 6.22 -12.41
N GLN A 465 -14.30 6.79 -13.48
CA GLN A 465 -14.40 8.21 -13.80
C GLN A 465 -15.29 8.45 -15.03
N ILE A 466 -16.08 9.52 -14.98
CA ILE A 466 -16.67 10.10 -16.18
C ILE A 466 -15.55 10.74 -17.02
N SER A 467 -15.33 10.24 -18.23
CA SER A 467 -14.21 10.65 -19.11
C SER A 467 -14.58 11.57 -20.26
#